data_AF-A0A9J7HXZ5-F1
#
_entry.id   AF-A0A9J7HXZ5-F1
#
_cell.length_a   1.000
_cell.length_b   1.000
_cell.length_c   1.000
_cell.angle_alpha   90.00
_cell.angle_beta   90.00
_cell.angle_gamma   90.00
#
_symmetry.space_group_name_H-M   'P 1'
#
loop_
_entity.id
_entity.type
_entity.pdbx_description
1 polymer ?
#
loop_
_entity_poly.entity_id
_entity_poly.type
_entity_poly.pdbx_seq_one_letter_code
_entity_poly.pdbx_strand_id
1 'polypeptide(L)'
;LLSNRYISFSLAFVCPLLPGHTAAVTCLLVAPQSDLLLTGSEDGTVIVWNVTSRELKTHIKANTSIVTSVAAGVNNTMVINGSEDSTIVISDISSGKL
;
A
#
# COMPACT_ATOMS: atom_id res chain seq x y z
N LEU A 1 15.00 9.03 51.15
CA LEU A 1 13.57 9.38 51.09
C LEU A 1 13.28 9.93 49.69
N LEU A 2 12.66 9.08 48.86
CA LEU A 2 11.87 9.34 47.64
C LEU A 2 12.55 10.20 46.55
N SER A 3 13.15 9.60 45.51
CA SER A 3 12.45 9.06 44.33
C SER A 3 11.42 10.03 43.75
N ASN A 4 11.78 10.72 42.67
CA ASN A 4 10.87 10.98 41.55
C ASN A 4 11.67 11.42 40.32
N ARG A 5 12.28 10.45 39.64
CA ARG A 5 12.56 10.60 38.21
C ARG A 5 11.34 10.05 37.50
N TYR A 6 10.50 10.94 36.97
CA TYR A 6 9.50 10.57 35.98
C TYR A 6 10.24 10.11 34.72
N ILE A 7 10.54 8.81 34.65
CA ILE A 7 10.90 8.17 33.38
C ILE A 7 9.58 8.08 32.63
N SER A 8 9.36 9.02 31.72
CA SER A 8 8.26 8.96 30.77
C SER A 8 8.54 7.82 29.79
N PHE A 9 8.07 6.61 30.12
CA PHE A 9 7.94 5.53 29.15
C PHE A 9 6.76 5.85 28.23
N SER A 10 7.04 6.56 27.13
CA SER A 10 6.10 6.60 26.01
C SER A 10 6.15 5.24 25.32
N LEU A 11 5.28 4.32 25.76
CA LEU A 11 4.90 3.11 25.03
C LEU A 11 3.97 3.48 23.87
N ALA A 12 4.40 4.43 23.04
CA ALA A 12 3.79 4.62 21.74
C ALA A 12 4.42 3.57 20.84
N PHE A 13 3.78 2.40 20.70
CA PHE A 13 3.88 1.64 19.47
C PHE A 13 3.30 2.53 18.37
N VAL A 14 4.10 3.46 17.86
CA VAL A 14 3.76 4.23 16.68
C VAL A 14 3.76 3.21 15.55
N CYS A 15 2.57 2.76 15.15
CA CYS A 15 2.38 2.15 13.84
C CYS A 15 2.64 3.28 12.84
N PRO A 16 3.75 3.26 12.09
CA PRO A 16 4.05 4.35 11.19
C PRO A 16 2.99 4.41 10.09
N LEU A 17 2.52 5.63 9.84
CA LEU A 17 1.63 5.94 8.74
C LEU A 17 2.38 5.72 7.42
N LEU A 18 1.69 5.18 6.40
CA LEU A 18 2.20 5.08 5.04
C LEU A 18 1.60 6.22 4.19
N PRO A 19 2.21 7.42 4.15
CA PRO A 19 1.69 8.54 3.36
C PRO A 19 1.94 8.30 1.87
N GLY A 20 0.93 8.53 1.03
CA GLY A 20 1.12 8.44 -0.43
C GLY A 20 -0.16 8.65 -1.23
N HIS A 21 -1.28 8.07 -0.79
CA HIS A 21 -2.56 8.30 -1.44
C HIS A 21 -3.07 9.73 -1.19
N THR A 22 -3.69 10.32 -2.21
CA THR A 22 -4.27 11.67 -2.14
C THR A 22 -5.77 11.66 -1.90
N ALA A 23 -6.38 10.46 -1.84
CA ALA A 23 -7.79 10.23 -1.54
C ALA A 23 -7.96 8.95 -0.70
N ALA A 24 -9.20 8.50 -0.47
CA ALA A 24 -9.47 7.39 0.42
C ALA A 24 -8.87 6.07 -0.12
N VAL A 25 -8.30 5.27 0.79
CA VAL A 25 -7.86 3.90 0.49
C VAL A 25 -9.08 3.00 0.49
N THR A 26 -9.36 2.36 -0.64
CA THR A 26 -10.58 1.59 -0.90
C THR A 26 -10.36 0.09 -0.73
N CYS A 27 -9.15 -0.39 -0.98
CA CYS A 27 -8.80 -1.80 -0.91
C CYS A 27 -7.32 -2.02 -0.59
N LEU A 28 -6.99 -3.18 -0.02
CA LEU A 28 -5.61 -3.59 0.23
C LEU A 28 -5.42 -5.09 0.03
N LEU A 29 -4.18 -5.49 -0.25
CA LEU A 29 -3.74 -6.88 -0.31
C LEU A 29 -2.33 -7.01 0.25
N VAL A 30 -2.13 -7.91 1.22
CA VAL A 30 -0.79 -8.38 1.60
C VAL A 30 -0.44 -9.57 0.71
N ALA A 31 0.59 -9.44 -0.12
CA ALA A 31 0.98 -10.48 -1.06
C ALA A 31 1.72 -11.61 -0.32
N PRO A 32 1.17 -12.84 -0.21
CA PRO A 32 1.63 -13.83 0.78
C PRO A 32 3.04 -14.39 0.55
N GLN A 33 3.57 -14.30 -0.67
CA GLN A 33 4.93 -14.80 -1.00
C GLN A 33 5.95 -13.67 -1.20
N SER A 34 5.60 -12.43 -0.82
CA SER A 34 6.51 -11.28 -0.91
C SER A 34 6.25 -10.34 0.25
N ASP A 35 7.25 -9.62 0.74
CA ASP A 35 7.06 -8.57 1.76
C ASP A 35 6.37 -7.32 1.17
N LEU A 36 5.37 -7.49 0.30
CA LEU A 36 4.68 -6.43 -0.40
C LEU A 36 3.25 -6.26 0.10
N LEU A 37 2.87 -5.00 0.28
CA LEU A 37 1.49 -4.57 0.48
C LEU A 37 1.07 -3.77 -0.75
N LEU A 38 -0.09 -4.10 -1.30
CA LEU A 38 -0.74 -3.33 -2.36
C LEU A 38 -1.90 -2.56 -1.74
N THR A 39 -2.04 -1.27 -2.07
CA THR A 39 -3.18 -0.45 -1.66
C THR A 39 -3.77 0.25 -2.87
N GLY A 40 -5.10 0.20 -3.04
CA GLY A 40 -5.84 0.93 -4.07
C GLY A 40 -6.61 2.10 -3.45
N SER A 41 -6.87 3.14 -4.25
CA SER A 41 -7.46 4.39 -3.78
C SER A 41 -8.42 5.02 -4.77
N GLU A 42 -9.26 5.91 -4.25
CA GLU A 42 -10.12 6.81 -5.03
C GLU A 42 -9.32 7.78 -5.92
N ASP A 43 -8.01 7.96 -5.66
CA ASP A 43 -7.13 8.76 -6.52
C ASP A 43 -6.74 8.07 -7.84
N GLY A 44 -7.25 6.86 -8.07
CA GLY A 44 -7.02 6.08 -9.28
C GLY A 44 -5.64 5.41 -9.34
N THR A 45 -4.91 5.40 -8.23
CA THR A 45 -3.60 4.75 -8.13
C THR A 45 -3.63 3.49 -7.27
N VAL A 46 -2.70 2.59 -7.58
CA VAL A 46 -2.29 1.51 -6.69
C VAL A 46 -0.88 1.83 -6.19
N ILE A 47 -0.65 1.78 -4.88
CA ILE A 47 0.69 1.91 -4.31
C ILE A 47 1.19 0.55 -3.85
N VAL A 48 2.45 0.26 -4.18
CA VAL A 48 3.16 -0.93 -3.71
C VAL A 48 4.10 -0.49 -2.59
N TRP A 49 3.99 -1.14 -1.44
CA TRP A 49 4.81 -0.89 -0.26
C TRP A 49 5.67 -2.10 0.06
N ASN A 50 6.85 -1.89 0.64
CA ASN A 50 7.55 -2.93 1.36
C ASN A 50 7.04 -2.96 2.81
N VAL A 51 6.51 -4.09 3.27
CA VAL A 51 5.93 -4.24 4.61
C VAL A 51 7.01 -4.23 5.70
N THR A 52 8.17 -4.81 5.41
CA THR A 52 9.28 -4.94 6.35
C THR A 52 9.98 -3.60 6.58
N SER A 53 10.35 -2.88 5.51
CA SER A 53 10.96 -1.54 5.62
C SER A 53 9.94 -0.43 5.80
N ARG A 54 8.66 -0.69 5.49
CA ARG A 54 7.55 0.29 5.55
C ARG A 54 7.76 1.46 4.59
N GLU A 55 8.41 1.19 3.47
CA GLU A 55 8.75 2.18 2.46
C GLU A 55 7.87 2.01 1.23
N LEU A 56 7.60 3.14 0.56
CA LEU A 56 6.98 3.15 -0.75
C LEU A 56 7.95 2.55 -1.77
N LYS A 57 7.49 1.52 -2.50
CA LYS A 57 8.25 0.89 -3.56
C LYS A 57 7.94 1.52 -4.92
N THR A 58 6.66 1.68 -5.24
CA THR A 58 6.24 2.34 -6.50
C THR A 58 4.77 2.77 -6.47
N HIS A 59 4.43 3.71 -7.35
CA HIS A 59 3.06 4.05 -7.72
C HIS A 59 2.73 3.45 -9.08
N ILE A 60 1.57 2.80 -9.17
CA ILE A 60 1.00 2.31 -10.42
C ILE A 60 -0.20 3.22 -10.70
N LYS A 61 -0.12 3.99 -11.79
CA LYS A 61 -1.29 4.73 -12.26
C LYS A 61 -2.23 3.76 -12.94
N ALA A 62 -3.06 3.13 -12.13
CA ALA A 62 -3.96 2.07 -12.54
C ALA A 62 -5.01 2.61 -13.50
N ASN A 63 -5.76 3.66 -13.14
CA ASN A 63 -6.92 4.09 -13.91
C ASN A 63 -7.18 5.61 -13.83
N THR A 64 -8.14 6.08 -14.63
CA THR A 64 -8.70 7.44 -14.51
C THR A 64 -9.80 7.56 -13.45
N SER A 65 -10.23 6.43 -12.87
CA SER A 65 -11.29 6.34 -11.85
C SER A 65 -10.85 5.54 -10.62
N ILE A 66 -11.74 5.44 -9.64
CA ILE A 66 -11.54 4.80 -8.33
C ILE A 66 -11.11 3.34 -8.50
N VAL A 67 -9.99 2.97 -7.87
CA VAL A 67 -9.60 1.56 -7.76
C VAL A 67 -10.50 0.89 -6.73
N THR A 68 -11.14 -0.22 -7.09
CA THR A 68 -12.09 -0.93 -6.20
C THR A 68 -11.54 -2.25 -5.68
N SER A 69 -10.52 -2.80 -6.34
CA SER A 69 -9.93 -4.08 -5.98
C SER A 69 -8.48 -4.18 -6.46
N VAL A 70 -7.67 -4.93 -5.71
CA VAL A 70 -6.29 -5.27 -6.05
C VAL A 70 -6.03 -6.76 -5.81
N ALA A 71 -5.24 -7.37 -6.69
CA ALA A 71 -4.79 -8.75 -6.62
C ALA A 71 -3.32 -8.84 -7.06
N ALA A 72 -2.59 -9.83 -6.52
CA ALA A 72 -1.23 -10.15 -6.95
C ALA A 72 -1.26 -11.34 -7.93
N GLY A 73 -0.43 -11.27 -8.98
CA GLY A 73 -0.21 -12.38 -9.89
C GLY A 73 0.52 -13.56 -9.22
N VAL A 74 0.44 -14.74 -9.83
CA VAL A 74 0.92 -16.04 -9.28
C VAL A 74 2.41 -16.03 -8.89
N ASN A 75 3.22 -15.15 -9.49
CA ASN A 75 4.65 -15.00 -9.24
C ASN A 75 5.04 -13.70 -8.51
N ASN A 76 4.06 -12.93 -8.01
CA ASN A 76 4.25 -11.59 -7.42
C ASN A 76 5.04 -10.62 -8.29
N THR A 77 5.04 -10.79 -9.62
CA THR A 77 5.60 -9.80 -10.55
C THR A 77 4.52 -8.90 -11.12
N MET A 78 3.24 -9.26 -10.98
CA MET A 78 2.11 -8.50 -11.53
C MET A 78 1.15 -8.04 -10.44
N VAL A 79 0.59 -6.86 -10.64
CA VAL A 79 -0.61 -6.36 -9.95
C VAL A 79 -1.77 -6.39 -10.94
N ILE A 80 -2.90 -6.91 -10.50
CA ILE A 80 -4.18 -6.83 -11.20
C ILE A 80 -5.08 -5.92 -10.38
N ASN A 81 -5.70 -4.94 -11.01
CA ASN A 81 -6.62 -4.04 -10.32
C ASN A 81 -7.89 -3.82 -11.15
N GLY A 82 -9.02 -3.68 -10.44
CA GLY A 82 -10.31 -3.31 -11.02
C GLY A 82 -10.68 -1.88 -10.65
N SER A 83 -11.44 -1.22 -11.53
CA SER A 83 -11.86 0.17 -11.39
C SER A 83 -13.36 0.35 -11.61
N GLU A 84 -13.93 1.41 -11.05
CA GLU A 84 -15.33 1.81 -11.30
C GLU A 84 -15.61 2.15 -12.77
N ASP A 85 -14.58 2.47 -13.57
CA ASP A 85 -14.72 2.71 -15.02
C ASP A 85 -14.91 1.43 -15.85
N SER A 86 -15.19 0.30 -15.20
CA SER A 86 -15.41 -1.01 -15.83
C SER A 86 -14.18 -1.58 -16.53
N THR A 87 -12.98 -1.11 -16.19
CA THR A 87 -11.71 -1.65 -16.72
C THR A 87 -10.95 -2.47 -15.67
N ILE A 88 -10.07 -3.34 -16.18
CA ILE A 88 -9.09 -4.08 -15.40
C ILE A 88 -7.72 -3.76 -15.99
N VAL A 89 -6.77 -3.42 -15.13
CA VAL A 89 -5.38 -3.16 -15.52
C VAL A 89 -4.46 -4.18 -14.88
N ILE A 90 -3.57 -4.73 -15.71
CA ILE A 90 -2.51 -5.65 -15.31
C ILE A 90 -1.19 -4.89 -15.49
N SER A 91 -0.42 -4.74 -14.41
CA SER A 91 0.85 -3.98 -14.43
C SER A 91 1.97 -4.76 -13.77
N ASP A 92 3.20 -4.57 -14.23
CA ASP A 92 4.38 -5.22 -13.65
C ASP A 92 4.92 -4.42 -12.44
N ILE A 93 5.16 -5.11 -11.32
CA ILE A 93 5.64 -4.54 -10.05
C ILE A 93 7.07 -3.99 -10.17
N SER A 94 7.90 -4.60 -11.03
CA SER A 94 9.33 -4.26 -11.16
C SER A 94 9.57 -3.04 -12.03
N SER A 95 8.70 -2.80 -13.01
CA SER A 95 8.85 -1.70 -13.96
C SER A 95 8.14 -0.43 -13.51
N GLY A 96 7.09 -0.53 -12.66
CA GLY A 96 6.19 0.58 -12.38
C GLY A 96 5.52 1.16 -13.64
N LYS A 97 5.58 0.42 -14.76
CA LYS A 97 5.07 0.84 -16.06
C LYS A 97 3.82 0.04 -16.38
N LEU A 98 2.84 0.78 -16.91
CA LEU A 98 1.65 0.28 -17.57
C LEU A 98 2.01 -0.60 -18.77
#